data_AF-A0A936K9K6-F1
#
_entry.id   AF-A0A936K9K6-F1
#
_cell.length_a   1.000
_cell.length_b   1.000
_cell.length_c   1.000
_cell.angle_alpha   90.00
_cell.angle_beta   90.00
_cell.angle_gamma   90.00
#
_symmetry.space_group_name_H-M   'P 1'
#
loop_
_entity.id
_entity.type
_entity.pdbx_description
1 polymer ?
#
loop_
_entity_poly.entity_id
_entity_poly.type
_entity_poly.pdbx_seq_one_letter_code
_entity_poly.pdbx_strand_id
1 'polypeptide(L)'
;MADITAAMVKDLREKSGAGMMDCKKALAETNGDIEAAIDWLRAKGMATASKKSSRTAAEGLVGVAVSGATGVAVEVNSETDFVAKNEQFQAFVKNVVQVALDGSDDVEAIKAAAYPGGGTVSEALTENIASIGENQNLRRAKKLSVSQGVVVPYVHNAVVPGLGKIGVLVALESAAATDKLEALGKQLAMHVAAAFPIALDESGVSAETIERERAIAQEKAAESGKPAEVVAKMVDGAVAKFLKENTLINQLFVIDGKTKISDVVAAAGKEAGSPIVLKDYVRFQLGEGIEKEVSDFAAEVAATAGVNKG
;
A
#
# COMPACT_ATOMS: atom_id res chain seq x y z
N MET A 1 36.05 -30.24 -15.92
CA MET A 1 35.08 -29.16 -15.66
C MET A 1 34.59 -28.67 -17.00
N ALA A 2 33.28 -28.48 -17.17
CA ALA A 2 32.75 -27.91 -18.41
C ALA A 2 33.37 -26.52 -18.66
N ASP A 3 33.73 -26.21 -19.90
CA ASP A 3 34.24 -24.89 -20.27
C ASP A 3 33.10 -23.87 -20.23
N ILE A 4 32.99 -23.16 -19.11
CA ILE A 4 31.96 -22.12 -18.93
C ILE A 4 32.36 -20.89 -19.75
N THR A 5 31.73 -20.72 -20.91
CA THR A 5 32.00 -19.60 -21.81
C THR A 5 31.27 -18.32 -21.37
N ALA A 6 31.80 -17.16 -21.75
CA ALA A 6 31.13 -15.87 -21.51
C ALA A 6 29.74 -15.79 -22.16
N ALA A 7 29.54 -16.47 -23.29
CA ALA A 7 28.25 -16.54 -23.97
C ALA A 7 27.20 -17.30 -23.15
N MET A 8 27.58 -18.43 -22.51
CA MET A 8 26.68 -19.17 -21.62
C MET A 8 26.29 -18.37 -20.40
N VAL A 9 27.25 -17.65 -19.79
CA VAL A 9 26.97 -16.77 -18.65
C VAL A 9 26.01 -15.64 -19.05
N LYS A 10 26.21 -15.06 -20.24
CA LYS A 10 25.33 -14.03 -20.80
C LYS A 10 23.91 -14.57 -21.03
N ASP A 11 23.78 -15.73 -21.68
CA ASP A 11 22.48 -16.36 -21.95
C ASP A 11 21.72 -16.67 -20.66
N LEU A 12 22.38 -17.28 -19.67
CA LEU A 12 21.77 -17.55 -18.37
C LEU A 12 21.34 -16.26 -17.65
N ARG A 13 22.15 -15.19 -17.76
CA ARG A 13 21.82 -13.89 -17.18
C ARG A 13 20.60 -13.25 -17.84
N GLU A 14 20.50 -13.34 -19.17
CA GLU A 14 19.34 -12.82 -19.92
C GLU A 14 18.06 -13.59 -19.58
N LYS A 15 18.16 -14.91 -19.35
CA LYS A 15 17.03 -15.76 -18.96
C LYS A 15 16.59 -15.59 -17.51
N SER A 16 17.54 -15.43 -16.58
CA SER A 16 17.25 -15.44 -15.14
C SER A 16 17.21 -14.06 -14.48
N GLY A 17 17.78 -13.03 -15.12
CA GLY A 17 17.97 -11.71 -14.52
C GLY A 17 19.00 -11.67 -13.38
N ALA A 18 19.68 -12.78 -13.07
CA ALA A 18 20.59 -12.88 -11.94
C ALA A 18 21.94 -12.14 -12.19
N GLY A 19 22.66 -11.86 -11.10
CA GLY A 19 23.98 -11.23 -11.17
C GLY A 19 24.98 -12.06 -11.99
N MET A 20 25.91 -11.39 -12.69
CA MET A 20 26.89 -12.03 -13.59
C MET A 20 27.69 -13.14 -12.90
N MET A 21 28.18 -12.89 -11.68
CA MET A 21 28.94 -13.87 -10.91
C MET A 21 28.09 -15.03 -10.41
N ASP A 22 26.81 -14.79 -10.16
CA ASP A 22 25.87 -15.81 -9.73
C ASP A 22 25.55 -16.76 -10.89
N CYS A 23 25.34 -16.22 -12.10
CA CYS A 23 25.20 -17.01 -13.32
C CYS A 23 26.44 -17.87 -13.60
N LYS A 24 27.64 -17.26 -13.51
CA LYS A 24 28.91 -17.99 -13.69
C LYS A 24 29.06 -19.11 -12.66
N LYS A 25 28.72 -18.85 -11.40
CA LYS A 25 28.80 -19.85 -10.33
C LYS A 25 27.77 -20.97 -10.55
N ALA A 26 26.52 -20.63 -10.86
CA ALA A 26 25.48 -21.59 -11.14
C ALA A 26 25.88 -22.56 -12.26
N LEU A 27 26.42 -22.03 -13.37
CA LEU A 27 26.94 -22.83 -14.47
C LEU A 27 28.13 -23.72 -14.05
N ALA A 28 29.02 -23.22 -13.20
CA ALA A 28 30.14 -24.03 -12.70
C ALA A 28 29.66 -25.20 -11.82
N GLU A 29 28.69 -24.97 -10.92
CA GLU A 29 28.14 -26.00 -10.02
C GLU A 29 27.28 -27.03 -10.76
N THR A 30 26.78 -26.69 -11.95
CA THR A 30 25.88 -27.53 -12.75
C THR A 30 26.54 -28.06 -14.03
N ASN A 31 27.86 -27.95 -14.12
CA ASN A 31 28.65 -28.40 -15.28
C ASN A 31 28.16 -27.82 -16.63
N GLY A 32 27.72 -26.57 -16.63
CA GLY A 32 27.27 -25.85 -17.82
C GLY A 32 25.85 -26.15 -18.27
N ASP A 33 25.08 -26.95 -17.52
CA ASP A 33 23.67 -27.20 -17.80
C ASP A 33 22.83 -25.97 -17.43
N ILE A 34 22.20 -25.36 -18.44
CA ILE A 34 21.43 -24.12 -18.29
C ILE A 34 20.18 -24.33 -17.42
N GLU A 35 19.46 -25.44 -17.59
CA GLU A 35 18.23 -25.68 -16.84
C GLU A 35 18.54 -25.98 -15.37
N ALA A 36 19.55 -26.82 -15.13
CA ALA A 36 20.03 -27.07 -13.77
C ALA A 36 20.58 -25.78 -13.12
N ALA A 37 21.24 -24.91 -13.88
CA ALA A 37 21.74 -23.62 -13.39
C ALA A 37 20.59 -22.67 -13.01
N ILE A 38 19.46 -22.69 -13.74
CA ILE A 38 18.25 -21.94 -13.40
C ILE A 38 17.69 -22.42 -12.06
N ASP A 39 17.55 -23.73 -11.86
CA ASP A 39 17.06 -24.30 -10.59
C ASP A 39 18.00 -24.00 -9.42
N TRP A 40 19.31 -24.04 -9.66
CA TRP A 40 20.31 -23.63 -8.69
C TRP A 40 20.16 -22.15 -8.30
N LEU A 41 19.94 -21.27 -9.28
CA LEU A 41 19.71 -19.84 -9.04
C LEU A 41 18.41 -19.59 -8.26
N ARG A 42 17.34 -20.34 -8.53
CA ARG A 42 16.08 -20.28 -7.76
C ARG A 42 16.31 -20.64 -6.29
N ALA A 43 16.99 -21.75 -6.02
CA ALA A 43 17.32 -22.17 -4.66
C ALA A 43 18.16 -21.12 -3.92
N LYS A 44 19.15 -20.54 -4.59
CA LYS A 44 19.95 -19.44 -4.04
C LYS A 44 19.13 -18.16 -3.84
N GLY A 45 18.18 -17.88 -4.72
CA GLY A 45 17.26 -16.73 -4.64
C GLY A 45 16.44 -16.78 -3.36
N MET A 46 15.86 -17.94 -3.04
CA MET A 46 15.16 -18.17 -1.76
C MET A 46 16.04 -17.84 -0.55
N ALA A 47 17.27 -18.36 -0.53
CA ALA A 47 18.20 -18.08 0.56
C ALA A 47 18.59 -16.59 0.65
N THR A 48 18.69 -15.91 -0.48
CA THR A 48 18.96 -14.46 -0.54
C THR A 48 17.79 -13.66 0.01
N ALA A 49 16.57 -14.01 -0.38
CA ALA A 49 15.35 -13.38 0.12
C ALA A 49 15.21 -13.56 1.64
N SER A 50 15.41 -14.77 2.17
CA SER A 50 15.38 -15.02 3.62
C SER A 50 16.44 -14.22 4.40
N LYS A 51 17.62 -13.95 3.81
CA LYS A 51 18.64 -13.10 4.45
C LYS A 51 18.30 -11.62 4.44
N LYS A 52 17.45 -11.18 3.51
CA LYS A 52 17.06 -9.77 3.36
C LYS A 52 15.75 -9.45 4.09
N SER A 53 14.94 -10.46 4.42
CA SER A 53 13.60 -10.27 4.99
C SER A 53 13.58 -9.52 6.33
N SER A 54 14.69 -9.48 7.07
CA SER A 54 14.81 -8.72 8.32
C SER A 54 15.04 -7.22 8.12
N ARG A 55 15.33 -6.76 6.90
CA ARG A 55 15.60 -5.35 6.60
C ARG A 55 14.29 -4.58 6.46
N THR A 56 14.25 -3.36 6.97
CA THR A 56 13.05 -2.52 6.91
C THR A 56 12.70 -2.15 5.47
N ALA A 57 11.51 -2.53 5.02
CA ALA A 57 10.95 -2.17 3.71
C ALA A 57 9.78 -1.19 3.90
N ALA A 58 10.07 0.10 3.83
CA ALA A 58 9.10 1.18 4.08
C ALA A 58 8.85 2.10 2.87
N GLU A 59 9.54 1.85 1.76
CA GLU A 59 9.28 2.43 0.45
C GLU A 59 8.52 1.43 -0.43
N GLY A 60 8.35 1.69 -1.73
CA GLY A 60 7.64 0.82 -2.67
C GLY A 60 6.48 1.51 -3.38
N LEU A 61 5.39 0.78 -3.61
CA LEU A 61 4.21 1.25 -4.36
C LEU A 61 2.91 0.73 -3.74
N VAL A 62 1.90 1.59 -3.77
CA VAL A 62 0.50 1.21 -3.64
C VAL A 62 -0.10 1.12 -5.03
N GLY A 63 -0.65 -0.04 -5.38
CA GLY A 63 -1.38 -0.26 -6.61
C GLY A 63 -2.89 -0.36 -6.39
N VAL A 64 -3.68 0.16 -7.31
CA VAL A 64 -5.14 0.03 -7.30
C VAL A 64 -5.65 -0.44 -8.66
N ALA A 65 -6.69 -1.28 -8.65
CA ALA A 65 -7.43 -1.65 -9.85
C ALA A 65 -8.92 -1.82 -9.54
N VAL A 66 -9.74 -1.64 -10.57
CA VAL A 66 -11.20 -1.72 -10.50
C VAL A 66 -11.72 -2.46 -11.72
N SER A 67 -12.73 -3.31 -11.51
CA SER A 67 -13.54 -3.93 -12.55
C SER A 67 -15.01 -3.79 -12.15
N GLY A 68 -15.69 -2.83 -12.78
CA GLY A 68 -17.10 -2.50 -12.51
C GLY A 68 -17.36 -2.14 -11.05
N ALA A 69 -18.13 -2.98 -10.36
CA ALA A 69 -18.54 -2.77 -8.96
C ALA A 69 -17.54 -3.32 -7.93
N THR A 70 -16.36 -3.77 -8.35
CA THR A 70 -15.32 -4.34 -7.50
C THR A 70 -13.99 -3.62 -7.70
N GLY A 71 -13.26 -3.36 -6.62
CA GLY A 71 -11.91 -2.80 -6.69
C GLY A 71 -11.00 -3.34 -5.60
N VAL A 72 -9.68 -3.28 -5.82
CA VAL A 72 -8.66 -3.71 -4.87
C VAL A 72 -7.53 -2.70 -4.78
N ALA A 73 -7.02 -2.49 -3.56
CA ALA A 73 -5.79 -1.76 -3.29
C ALA A 73 -4.77 -2.73 -2.69
N VAL A 74 -3.52 -2.66 -3.15
CA VAL A 74 -2.42 -3.51 -2.70
C VAL A 74 -1.19 -2.66 -2.41
N GLU A 75 -0.56 -2.86 -1.26
CA GLU A 75 0.74 -2.26 -0.93
C GLU A 75 1.84 -3.31 -1.05
N VAL A 76 2.82 -3.03 -1.92
CA VAL A 76 4.06 -3.80 -2.02
C VAL A 76 5.22 -2.90 -1.66
N ASN A 77 5.99 -3.30 -0.65
CA ASN A 77 7.09 -2.51 -0.13
C ASN A 77 8.45 -2.93 -0.68
N SER A 78 9.40 -2.01 -0.64
CA SER A 78 10.84 -2.17 -0.89
C SER A 78 11.66 -1.41 0.16
N GLU A 79 12.98 -1.66 0.21
CA GLU A 79 13.89 -0.91 1.11
C GLU A 79 14.00 0.55 0.66
N THR A 80 14.20 0.80 -0.64
CA THR A 80 14.42 2.15 -1.20
C THR A 80 13.34 2.61 -2.17
N ASP A 81 13.27 3.93 -2.41
CA ASP A 81 12.35 4.55 -3.36
C ASP A 81 12.81 4.39 -4.82
N PHE A 82 14.08 4.01 -5.05
CA PHE A 82 14.60 3.71 -6.38
C PHE A 82 13.93 2.46 -6.97
N VAL A 83 13.61 1.46 -6.14
CA VAL A 83 12.90 0.25 -6.58
C VAL A 83 11.50 0.58 -7.11
N ALA A 84 10.82 1.60 -6.58
CA ALA A 84 9.52 2.04 -7.09
C ALA A 84 9.58 2.54 -8.55
N LYS A 85 10.75 2.96 -9.03
CA LYS A 85 10.98 3.39 -10.43
C LYS A 85 11.43 2.25 -11.34
N ASN A 86 11.74 1.07 -10.78
CA ASN A 86 12.20 -0.08 -11.53
C ASN A 86 11.00 -0.75 -12.27
N GLU A 87 11.15 -0.99 -13.58
CA GLU A 87 10.08 -1.51 -14.42
C GLU A 87 9.66 -2.94 -14.04
N GLN A 88 10.60 -3.79 -13.63
CA GLN A 88 10.31 -5.15 -13.16
C GLN A 88 9.47 -5.12 -11.87
N PHE A 89 9.81 -4.23 -10.93
CA PHE A 89 9.01 -4.05 -9.72
C PHE A 89 7.61 -3.52 -10.05
N GLN A 90 7.49 -2.50 -10.90
CA GLN A 90 6.18 -1.96 -11.31
C GLN A 90 5.31 -3.00 -12.02
N ALA A 91 5.90 -3.84 -12.88
CA ALA A 91 5.20 -4.93 -13.55
C ALA A 91 4.70 -5.96 -12.54
N PHE A 92 5.53 -6.33 -11.56
CA PHE A 92 5.15 -7.22 -10.48
C PHE A 92 3.96 -6.65 -9.67
N VAL A 93 4.02 -5.40 -9.22
CA VAL A 93 2.92 -4.78 -8.46
C VAL A 93 1.63 -4.77 -9.28
N LYS A 94 1.67 -4.43 -10.58
CA LYS A 94 0.50 -4.49 -11.47
C LYS A 94 -0.11 -5.88 -11.54
N ASN A 95 0.73 -6.90 -11.71
CA ASN A 95 0.27 -8.29 -11.79
C ASN A 95 -0.35 -8.73 -10.47
N VAL A 96 0.27 -8.42 -9.33
CA VAL A 96 -0.28 -8.77 -8.00
C VAL A 96 -1.62 -8.07 -7.75
N VAL A 97 -1.76 -6.81 -8.13
CA VAL A 97 -3.04 -6.09 -8.05
C VAL A 97 -4.11 -6.80 -8.87
N GLN A 98 -3.80 -7.26 -10.08
CA GLN A 98 -4.75 -7.99 -10.91
C GLN A 98 -5.11 -9.36 -10.29
N VAL A 99 -4.13 -10.11 -9.78
CA VAL A 99 -4.36 -11.37 -9.05
C VAL A 99 -5.30 -11.15 -7.86
N ALA A 100 -5.11 -10.08 -7.08
CA ALA A 100 -5.99 -9.76 -5.96
C ALA A 100 -7.39 -9.32 -6.42
N LEU A 101 -7.49 -8.61 -7.55
CA LEU A 101 -8.77 -8.17 -8.13
C LEU A 101 -9.60 -9.37 -8.58
N ASP A 102 -8.97 -10.38 -9.18
CA ASP A 102 -9.66 -11.59 -9.66
C ASP A 102 -9.89 -12.60 -8.52
N GLY A 103 -9.09 -12.54 -7.46
CA GLY A 103 -9.12 -13.47 -6.33
C GLY A 103 -9.57 -12.82 -5.01
N SER A 104 -8.64 -12.78 -4.05
CA SER A 104 -8.87 -12.41 -2.65
C SER A 104 -8.05 -11.17 -2.27
N ASP A 105 -8.43 -10.51 -1.16
CA ASP A 105 -7.57 -9.54 -0.45
C ASP A 105 -6.80 -10.16 0.73
N ASP A 106 -6.94 -11.47 0.96
CA ASP A 106 -6.07 -12.20 1.88
C ASP A 106 -4.65 -12.34 1.30
N VAL A 107 -3.66 -11.81 2.03
CA VAL A 107 -2.27 -11.74 1.56
C VAL A 107 -1.67 -13.11 1.29
N GLU A 108 -1.97 -14.11 2.14
CA GLU A 108 -1.41 -15.45 1.97
C GLU A 108 -2.05 -16.17 0.79
N ALA A 109 -3.36 -15.99 0.57
CA ALA A 109 -4.04 -16.45 -0.64
C ALA A 109 -3.49 -15.79 -1.91
N ILE A 110 -3.18 -14.48 -1.87
CA ILE A 110 -2.55 -13.79 -3.00
C ILE A 110 -1.15 -14.36 -3.26
N LYS A 111 -0.32 -14.55 -2.22
CA LYS A 111 1.02 -15.13 -2.36
C LYS A 111 0.99 -16.54 -2.97
N ALA A 112 0.00 -17.34 -2.61
CA ALA A 112 -0.16 -18.71 -3.12
C ALA A 112 -0.79 -18.79 -4.52
N ALA A 113 -1.43 -17.71 -5.01
CA ALA A 113 -2.08 -17.68 -6.30
C ALA A 113 -1.07 -17.71 -7.46
N ALA A 114 -1.52 -18.20 -8.61
CA ALA A 114 -0.72 -18.25 -9.84
C ALA A 114 -0.31 -16.85 -10.30
N TYR A 115 0.96 -16.68 -10.65
CA TYR A 115 1.49 -15.43 -11.16
C TYR A 115 1.47 -15.39 -12.70
N PRO A 116 1.06 -14.27 -13.34
CA PRO A 116 1.20 -14.09 -14.77
C PRO A 116 2.67 -14.22 -15.22
N GLY A 117 2.97 -15.29 -15.95
CA GLY A 117 4.34 -15.66 -16.34
C GLY A 117 4.82 -17.00 -15.79
N GLY A 118 4.06 -17.62 -14.90
CA GLY A 118 4.35 -18.94 -14.33
C GLY A 118 4.66 -18.88 -12.83
N GLY A 119 4.53 -20.03 -12.17
CA GLY A 119 4.70 -20.13 -10.71
C GLY A 119 3.62 -19.38 -9.92
N THR A 120 3.95 -19.05 -8.68
CA THR A 120 3.10 -18.33 -7.73
C THR A 120 3.58 -16.89 -7.51
N VAL A 121 2.74 -16.04 -6.95
CA VAL A 121 3.12 -14.67 -6.57
C VAL A 121 4.30 -14.67 -5.59
N SER A 122 4.36 -15.63 -4.68
CA SER A 122 5.46 -15.79 -3.71
C SER A 122 6.79 -16.11 -4.40
N GLU A 123 6.77 -16.99 -5.41
CA GLU A 123 7.95 -17.32 -6.20
C GLU A 123 8.42 -16.11 -7.00
N ALA A 124 7.51 -15.39 -7.67
CA ALA A 124 7.83 -14.17 -8.40
C ALA A 124 8.39 -13.06 -7.49
N LEU A 125 7.86 -12.92 -6.26
CA LEU A 125 8.40 -11.99 -5.25
C LEU A 125 9.84 -12.38 -4.87
N THR A 126 10.09 -13.68 -4.68
CA THR A 126 11.43 -14.19 -4.33
C THR A 126 12.44 -13.94 -5.47
N GLU A 127 12.03 -14.17 -6.72
CA GLU A 127 12.84 -13.87 -7.90
C GLU A 127 13.13 -12.37 -8.04
N ASN A 128 12.14 -11.51 -7.76
CA ASN A 128 12.33 -10.06 -7.70
C ASN A 128 13.35 -9.65 -6.64
N ILE A 129 13.27 -10.20 -5.42
CA ILE A 129 14.24 -9.90 -4.36
C ILE A 129 15.66 -10.34 -4.76
N ALA A 130 15.79 -11.51 -5.39
CA ALA A 130 17.08 -12.04 -5.81
C ALA A 130 17.72 -11.21 -6.94
N SER A 131 16.92 -10.73 -7.89
CA SER A 131 17.39 -9.97 -9.06
C SER A 131 17.62 -8.48 -8.74
N ILE A 132 16.70 -7.84 -8.01
CA ILE A 132 16.81 -6.43 -7.62
C ILE A 132 17.80 -6.25 -6.45
N GLY A 133 17.88 -7.24 -5.55
CA GLY A 133 18.82 -7.22 -4.45
C GLY A 133 18.37 -6.40 -3.23
N GLU A 134 17.09 -6.11 -3.10
CA GLU A 134 16.48 -5.46 -1.92
C GLU A 134 15.37 -6.33 -1.34
N ASN A 135 15.14 -6.23 -0.04
CA ASN A 135 13.96 -6.79 0.60
C ASN A 135 12.69 -6.19 -0.03
N GLN A 136 11.72 -7.04 -0.29
CA GLN A 136 10.42 -6.66 -0.79
C GLN A 136 9.35 -7.46 -0.06
N ASN A 137 8.16 -6.88 0.10
CA ASN A 137 7.07 -7.54 0.78
C ASN A 137 5.72 -7.17 0.18
N LEU A 138 4.88 -8.17 -0.10
CA LEU A 138 3.45 -7.96 -0.26
C LEU A 138 2.85 -7.76 1.13
N ARG A 139 2.61 -6.50 1.50
CA ARG A 139 2.32 -6.13 2.89
C ARG A 139 0.85 -6.26 3.24
N ARG A 140 -0.03 -5.69 2.41
CA ARG A 140 -1.47 -5.68 2.64
C ARG A 140 -2.23 -5.53 1.34
N ALA A 141 -3.43 -6.10 1.31
CA ALA A 141 -4.41 -5.87 0.27
C ALA A 141 -5.77 -5.59 0.93
N LYS A 142 -6.62 -4.86 0.23
CA LYS A 142 -8.02 -4.68 0.63
C LYS A 142 -8.91 -4.56 -0.59
N LYS A 143 -9.96 -5.36 -0.63
CA LYS A 143 -10.93 -5.40 -1.72
C LYS A 143 -12.26 -4.82 -1.26
N LEU A 144 -12.88 -4.03 -2.13
CA LEU A 144 -14.22 -3.49 -1.96
C LEU A 144 -15.12 -4.01 -3.07
N SER A 145 -16.39 -4.21 -2.75
CA SER A 145 -17.43 -4.46 -3.74
C SER A 145 -18.76 -3.85 -3.31
N VAL A 146 -19.59 -3.49 -4.27
CA VAL A 146 -20.98 -3.07 -4.07
C VAL A 146 -21.92 -3.94 -4.88
N SER A 147 -23.15 -4.12 -4.40
CA SER A 147 -24.14 -4.96 -5.08
C SER A 147 -24.71 -4.28 -6.33
N GLN A 148 -24.75 -2.94 -6.33
CA GLN A 148 -25.21 -2.11 -7.44
C GLN A 148 -24.53 -0.74 -7.35
N GLY A 149 -23.79 -0.33 -8.39
CA GLY A 149 -23.09 0.95 -8.40
C GLY A 149 -21.66 0.82 -8.90
N VAL A 150 -20.71 1.54 -8.28
CA VAL A 150 -19.32 1.62 -8.72
C VAL A 150 -18.34 1.60 -7.56
N VAL A 151 -17.13 1.10 -7.82
CA VAL A 151 -15.95 1.39 -7.00
C VAL A 151 -15.06 2.33 -7.82
N VAL A 152 -14.67 3.47 -7.24
CA VAL A 152 -13.88 4.49 -7.94
C VAL A 152 -12.46 4.55 -7.39
N PRO A 153 -11.41 4.39 -8.21
CA PRO A 153 -10.04 4.48 -7.76
C PRO A 153 -9.49 5.91 -7.86
N TYR A 154 -8.55 6.23 -6.98
CA TYR A 154 -7.70 7.41 -7.10
C TYR A 154 -6.28 7.08 -6.64
N VAL A 155 -5.29 7.58 -7.37
CA VAL A 155 -3.87 7.43 -7.03
C VAL A 155 -3.27 8.81 -6.90
N HIS A 156 -2.67 9.08 -5.74
CA HIS A 156 -1.91 10.32 -5.52
C HIS A 156 -0.41 10.04 -5.60
N ASN A 157 0.34 11.00 -6.14
CA ASN A 157 1.75 10.86 -6.47
C ASN A 157 2.01 9.60 -7.30
N ALA A 158 1.29 9.50 -8.43
CA ALA A 158 1.39 8.36 -9.34
C ALA A 158 2.78 8.30 -9.98
N VAL A 159 3.37 7.12 -9.99
CA VAL A 159 4.62 6.82 -10.71
C VAL A 159 4.30 6.38 -12.13
N VAL A 160 3.30 5.50 -12.26
CA VAL A 160 2.70 5.05 -13.53
C VAL A 160 1.19 4.89 -13.31
N PRO A 161 0.35 4.79 -14.36
CA PRO A 161 -1.08 4.60 -14.19
C PRO A 161 -1.39 3.43 -13.24
N GLY A 162 -2.24 3.70 -12.23
CA GLY A 162 -2.65 2.72 -11.22
C GLY A 162 -1.67 2.49 -10.06
N LEU A 163 -0.44 3.03 -10.10
CA LEU A 163 0.56 2.85 -9.04
C LEU A 163 1.09 4.19 -8.51
N GLY A 164 1.17 4.36 -7.19
CA GLY A 164 1.70 5.57 -6.57
C GLY A 164 2.00 5.43 -5.09
N LYS A 165 2.19 6.57 -4.40
CA LYS A 165 2.45 6.58 -2.95
C LYS A 165 1.17 6.48 -2.11
N ILE A 166 0.03 6.87 -2.67
CA ILE A 166 -1.27 6.75 -2.03
C ILE A 166 -2.25 6.13 -3.02
N GLY A 167 -2.89 5.05 -2.61
CA GLY A 167 -3.99 4.43 -3.36
C GLY A 167 -5.28 4.55 -2.56
N VAL A 168 -6.34 4.97 -3.25
CA VAL A 168 -7.68 5.14 -2.67
C VAL A 168 -8.70 4.40 -3.51
N LEU A 169 -9.66 3.78 -2.84
CA LEU A 169 -10.89 3.28 -3.43
C LEU A 169 -12.09 3.88 -2.70
N VAL A 170 -13.13 4.23 -3.43
CA VAL A 170 -14.42 4.67 -2.87
C VAL A 170 -15.53 3.81 -3.44
N ALA A 171 -16.30 3.15 -2.58
CA ALA A 171 -17.41 2.29 -2.95
C ALA A 171 -18.74 3.05 -2.83
N LEU A 172 -19.44 3.24 -3.96
CA LEU A 172 -20.74 3.91 -4.01
C LEU A 172 -21.81 2.93 -4.46
N GLU A 173 -22.81 2.72 -3.61
CA GLU A 173 -23.96 1.88 -3.91
C GLU A 173 -25.16 2.75 -4.31
N SER A 174 -25.68 2.55 -5.53
CA SER A 174 -26.81 3.30 -6.09
C SER A 174 -27.27 2.75 -7.44
N ALA A 175 -28.54 3.01 -7.80
CA ALA A 175 -29.08 2.84 -9.14
C ALA A 175 -28.85 4.05 -10.07
N ALA A 176 -28.18 5.10 -9.61
CA ALA A 176 -27.83 6.26 -10.42
C ALA A 176 -26.93 5.88 -11.62
N ALA A 177 -26.93 6.74 -12.65
CA ALA A 177 -26.06 6.55 -13.81
C ALA A 177 -24.58 6.50 -13.42
N THR A 178 -23.84 5.56 -14.02
CA THR A 178 -22.43 5.25 -13.71
C THR A 178 -21.53 6.48 -13.80
N ASP A 179 -21.71 7.33 -14.82
CA ASP A 179 -20.94 8.55 -15.03
C ASP A 179 -21.11 9.57 -13.89
N LYS A 180 -22.33 9.71 -13.36
CA LYS A 180 -22.61 10.55 -12.18
C LYS A 180 -21.93 9.99 -10.93
N LEU A 181 -21.97 8.68 -10.74
CA LEU A 181 -21.31 8.02 -9.60
C LEU A 181 -19.79 8.12 -9.69
N GLU A 182 -19.20 7.94 -10.87
CA GLU A 182 -17.76 8.08 -11.10
C GLU A 182 -17.27 9.51 -10.84
N ALA A 183 -18.03 10.51 -11.29
CA ALA A 183 -17.72 11.92 -11.05
C ALA A 183 -17.68 12.25 -9.54
N LEU A 184 -18.72 11.83 -8.80
CA LEU A 184 -18.77 11.99 -7.34
C LEU A 184 -17.64 11.21 -6.65
N GLY A 185 -17.50 9.93 -6.97
CA GLY A 185 -16.53 9.02 -6.36
C GLY A 185 -15.10 9.52 -6.54
N LYS A 186 -14.76 10.13 -7.69
CA LYS A 186 -13.45 10.74 -7.91
C LYS A 186 -13.18 11.88 -6.93
N GLN A 187 -14.15 12.76 -6.72
CA GLN A 187 -13.99 13.88 -5.79
C GLN A 187 -13.89 13.38 -4.34
N LEU A 188 -14.70 12.39 -3.96
CA LEU A 188 -14.62 11.75 -2.64
C LEU A 188 -13.27 11.04 -2.44
N ALA A 189 -12.75 10.37 -3.46
CA ALA A 189 -11.46 9.68 -3.37
C ALA A 189 -10.28 10.67 -3.22
N MET A 190 -10.35 11.82 -3.90
CA MET A 190 -9.41 12.93 -3.67
C MET A 190 -9.51 13.49 -2.25
N HIS A 191 -10.73 13.64 -1.73
CA HIS A 191 -10.95 14.04 -0.34
C HIS A 191 -10.33 13.05 0.64
N VAL A 192 -10.63 11.75 0.50
CA VAL A 192 -10.06 10.69 1.34
C VAL A 192 -8.54 10.71 1.33
N ALA A 193 -7.92 10.88 0.15
CA ALA A 193 -6.46 10.97 0.04
C ALA A 193 -5.88 12.10 0.90
N ALA A 194 -6.52 13.28 0.88
CA ALA A 194 -6.06 14.49 1.54
C ALA A 194 -6.45 14.60 3.02
N ALA A 195 -7.68 14.24 3.37
CA ALA A 195 -8.26 14.42 4.71
C ALA A 195 -7.98 13.24 5.66
N PHE A 196 -7.48 12.11 5.11
CA PHE A 196 -7.04 10.94 5.87
C PHE A 196 -8.01 10.52 7.00
N PRO A 197 -9.29 10.25 6.69
CA PRO A 197 -10.23 9.74 7.69
C PRO A 197 -9.75 8.39 8.25
N ILE A 198 -9.97 8.20 9.55
CA ILE A 198 -9.62 6.96 10.26
C ILE A 198 -10.73 5.90 10.17
N ALA A 199 -11.96 6.34 9.88
CA ALA A 199 -13.13 5.48 9.71
C ALA A 199 -14.18 6.14 8.81
N LEU A 200 -15.14 5.36 8.31
CA LEU A 200 -16.25 5.87 7.51
C LEU A 200 -17.16 6.76 8.35
N ASP A 201 -17.53 6.26 9.52
CA ASP A 201 -18.38 6.88 10.53
C ASP A 201 -17.86 6.55 11.94
N GLU A 202 -18.55 7.03 12.96
CA GLU A 202 -18.16 6.85 14.37
C GLU A 202 -18.14 5.38 14.80
N SER A 203 -18.93 4.50 14.16
CA SER A 203 -18.97 3.07 14.50
C SER A 203 -17.71 2.32 14.09
N GLY A 204 -16.99 2.85 13.09
CA GLY A 204 -15.71 2.31 12.65
C GLY A 204 -14.51 2.74 13.51
N VAL A 205 -14.70 3.63 14.49
CA VAL A 205 -13.61 4.08 15.38
C VAL A 205 -13.51 3.11 16.57
N SER A 206 -12.31 2.57 16.82
CA SER A 206 -12.12 1.61 17.91
C SER A 206 -12.34 2.26 19.28
N ALA A 207 -12.88 1.47 20.23
CA ALA A 207 -13.06 1.91 21.61
C ALA A 207 -11.74 2.36 22.26
N GLU A 208 -10.63 1.68 21.94
CA GLU A 208 -9.29 2.06 22.38
C GLU A 208 -8.89 3.45 21.88
N THR A 209 -9.17 3.78 20.61
CA THR A 209 -8.89 5.12 20.07
C THR A 209 -9.74 6.17 20.79
N ILE A 210 -11.04 5.90 20.97
CA ILE A 210 -11.95 6.82 21.65
C ILE A 210 -11.49 7.08 23.09
N GLU A 211 -11.10 6.03 23.82
CA GLU A 211 -10.65 6.15 25.20
C GLU A 211 -9.31 6.88 25.29
N ARG A 212 -8.37 6.61 24.37
CA ARG A 212 -7.10 7.34 24.29
C ARG A 212 -7.32 8.84 24.07
N GLU A 213 -8.16 9.22 23.12
CA GLU A 213 -8.46 10.63 22.87
C GLU A 213 -9.21 11.27 24.04
N ARG A 214 -10.08 10.52 24.73
CA ARG A 214 -10.76 10.96 25.95
C ARG A 214 -9.76 11.23 27.07
N ALA A 215 -8.79 10.34 27.30
CA ALA A 215 -7.75 10.52 28.30
C ALA A 215 -6.90 11.77 28.02
N ILE A 216 -6.49 11.98 26.77
CA ILE A 216 -5.77 13.19 26.34
C ILE A 216 -6.61 14.45 26.59
N ALA A 217 -7.91 14.41 26.29
CA ALA A 217 -8.80 15.53 26.54
C ALA A 217 -9.01 15.80 28.04
N GLN A 218 -9.06 14.75 28.88
CA GLN A 218 -9.16 14.86 30.33
C GLN A 218 -7.92 15.54 30.93
N GLU A 219 -6.73 15.11 30.52
CA GLU A 219 -5.47 15.70 30.97
C GLU A 219 -5.42 17.20 30.64
N LYS A 220 -5.72 17.57 29.39
CA LYS A 220 -5.80 18.98 28.97
C LYS A 220 -6.85 19.78 29.73
N ALA A 221 -7.99 19.17 30.06
CA ALA A 221 -9.08 19.86 30.75
C ALA A 221 -8.83 20.01 32.26
N ALA A 222 -8.08 19.10 32.88
CA ALA A 222 -7.71 19.17 34.31
C ALA A 222 -6.88 20.43 34.63
N GLU A 223 -6.07 20.90 33.69
CA GLU A 223 -5.27 22.13 33.83
C GLU A 223 -6.10 23.42 33.77
N SER A 224 -7.39 23.35 33.42
CA SER A 224 -8.22 24.54 33.20
C SER A 224 -8.74 25.22 34.47
N GLY A 225 -8.62 24.58 35.64
CA GLY A 225 -9.13 25.09 36.92
C GLY A 225 -10.65 25.23 37.00
N LYS A 226 -11.40 24.66 36.04
CA LYS A 226 -12.86 24.75 35.97
C LYS A 226 -13.55 23.67 36.83
N PRO A 227 -14.83 23.87 37.19
CA PRO A 227 -15.60 22.85 37.90
C PRO A 227 -15.70 21.52 37.15
N ALA A 228 -15.80 20.40 37.88
CA ALA A 228 -15.80 19.04 37.32
C ALA A 228 -16.87 18.82 36.23
N GLU A 229 -18.06 19.38 36.38
CA GLU A 229 -19.13 19.29 35.37
C GLU A 229 -18.74 20.00 34.05
N VAL A 230 -18.02 21.11 34.14
CA VAL A 230 -17.53 21.85 32.97
C VAL A 230 -16.39 21.09 32.31
N VAL A 231 -15.50 20.48 33.09
CA VAL A 231 -14.42 19.61 32.60
C VAL A 231 -15.00 18.42 31.84
N ALA A 232 -16.03 17.74 32.38
CA ALA A 232 -16.68 16.62 31.70
C ALA A 232 -17.27 17.05 30.33
N LYS A 233 -17.99 18.18 30.28
CA LYS A 233 -18.52 18.74 29.03
C LYS A 233 -17.43 19.11 28.02
N MET A 234 -16.27 19.58 28.49
CA MET A 234 -15.12 19.88 27.62
C MET A 234 -14.53 18.62 27.00
N VAL A 235 -14.39 17.55 27.79
CA VAL A 235 -13.90 16.26 27.33
C VAL A 235 -14.84 15.66 26.28
N ASP A 236 -16.15 15.64 26.56
CA ASP A 236 -17.15 15.12 25.60
C ASP A 236 -17.17 15.94 24.31
N GLY A 237 -17.06 17.27 24.40
CA GLY A 237 -16.93 18.14 23.24
C GLY A 237 -15.66 17.88 22.42
N ALA A 238 -14.53 17.58 23.06
CA ALA A 238 -13.28 17.24 22.39
C ALA A 238 -13.37 15.89 21.66
N VAL A 239 -13.96 14.87 22.30
CA VAL A 239 -14.20 13.56 21.66
C VAL A 239 -15.17 13.70 20.49
N ALA A 240 -16.26 14.44 20.65
CA ALA A 240 -17.20 14.71 19.55
C ALA A 240 -16.54 15.45 18.38
N LYS A 241 -15.66 16.42 18.67
CA LYS A 241 -14.87 17.12 17.65
C LYS A 241 -13.91 16.17 16.94
N PHE A 242 -13.19 15.32 17.69
CA PHE A 242 -12.32 14.30 17.12
C PHE A 242 -13.06 13.39 16.15
N LEU A 243 -14.20 12.84 16.57
CA LEU A 243 -15.04 12.00 15.71
C LEU A 243 -15.49 12.76 14.46
N LYS A 244 -15.92 14.02 14.61
CA LYS A 244 -16.33 14.86 13.48
C LYS A 244 -15.21 15.12 12.47
N GLU A 245 -13.98 15.32 12.95
CA GLU A 245 -12.83 15.63 12.10
C GLU A 245 -12.16 14.38 11.49
N ASN A 246 -12.36 13.19 12.07
CA ASN A 246 -11.65 11.98 11.68
C ASN A 246 -12.53 10.91 11.02
N THR A 247 -13.86 11.07 11.00
CA THR A 247 -14.76 10.15 10.31
C THR A 247 -15.25 10.74 9.00
N LEU A 248 -15.12 9.99 7.91
CA LEU A 248 -15.29 10.49 6.55
C LEU A 248 -16.64 11.19 6.34
N ILE A 249 -17.75 10.59 6.76
CA ILE A 249 -19.08 11.19 6.53
C ILE A 249 -19.26 12.52 7.29
N ASN A 250 -18.48 12.78 8.34
CA ASN A 250 -18.54 13.99 9.16
C ASN A 250 -17.57 15.09 8.76
N GLN A 251 -16.54 14.75 7.98
CA GLN A 251 -15.54 15.70 7.52
C GLN A 251 -16.16 16.79 6.63
N LEU A 252 -15.55 17.98 6.70
CA LEU A 252 -15.83 19.04 5.74
C LEU A 252 -15.09 18.76 4.44
N PHE A 253 -15.79 18.88 3.32
CA PHE A 253 -15.30 18.53 2.02
C PHE A 253 -14.16 19.45 1.60
N VAL A 254 -12.94 18.90 1.50
CA VAL A 254 -11.72 19.65 1.14
C VAL A 254 -11.82 20.51 -0.11
N ILE A 255 -12.73 20.19 -1.05
CA ILE A 255 -12.91 20.97 -2.29
C ILE A 255 -13.58 22.32 -2.01
N ASP A 256 -14.54 22.39 -1.08
CA ASP A 256 -15.29 23.63 -0.80
C ASP A 256 -15.08 24.19 0.62
N GLY A 257 -14.46 23.40 1.50
CA GLY A 257 -14.12 23.76 2.88
C GLY A 257 -15.31 23.98 3.81
N LYS A 258 -16.54 23.65 3.39
CA LYS A 258 -17.76 24.05 4.12
C LYS A 258 -18.83 22.96 4.21
N THR A 259 -18.96 22.09 3.20
CA THR A 259 -20.05 21.11 3.14
C THR A 259 -19.61 19.80 3.77
N LYS A 260 -20.45 19.21 4.62
CA LYS A 260 -20.16 17.88 5.20
C LYS A 260 -20.27 16.80 4.12
N ILE A 261 -19.40 15.78 4.13
CA ILE A 261 -19.39 14.72 3.12
C ILE A 261 -20.76 14.02 3.00
N SER A 262 -21.45 13.74 4.10
CA SER A 262 -22.81 13.19 4.06
C SER A 262 -23.77 14.04 3.21
N ASP A 263 -23.63 15.37 3.29
CA ASP A 263 -24.50 16.31 2.60
C ASP A 263 -24.13 16.40 1.12
N VAL A 264 -22.84 16.28 0.79
CA VAL A 264 -22.35 16.16 -0.60
C VAL A 264 -22.95 14.92 -1.27
N VAL A 265 -22.86 13.76 -0.61
CA VAL A 265 -23.42 12.49 -1.13
C VAL A 265 -24.95 12.59 -1.27
N ALA A 266 -25.64 13.14 -0.27
CA ALA A 266 -27.08 13.31 -0.30
C ALA A 266 -27.55 14.27 -1.41
N ALA A 267 -26.83 15.38 -1.62
CA ALA A 267 -27.12 16.33 -2.70
C ALA A 267 -26.92 15.69 -4.07
N ALA A 268 -25.83 14.95 -4.28
CA ALA A 268 -25.57 14.23 -5.51
C ALA A 268 -26.64 13.17 -5.80
N GLY A 269 -27.15 12.46 -4.79
CA GLY A 269 -28.25 11.51 -4.96
C GLY A 269 -29.55 12.18 -5.42
N LYS A 270 -29.87 13.37 -4.88
CA LYS A 270 -31.03 14.16 -5.33
C LYS A 270 -30.89 14.59 -6.79
N GLU A 271 -29.71 15.07 -7.20
CA GLU A 271 -29.42 15.47 -8.59
C GLU A 271 -29.40 14.27 -9.56
N ALA A 272 -28.96 13.11 -9.07
CA ALA A 272 -28.96 11.88 -9.83
C ALA A 272 -30.35 11.24 -9.97
N GLY A 273 -31.32 11.63 -9.12
CA GLY A 273 -32.65 11.02 -9.08
C GLY A 273 -32.69 9.64 -8.41
N SER A 274 -31.63 9.25 -7.70
CA SER A 274 -31.50 7.97 -7.01
C SER A 274 -30.66 8.16 -5.74
N PRO A 275 -31.05 7.58 -4.59
CA PRO A 275 -30.23 7.60 -3.38
C PRO A 275 -28.83 7.03 -3.64
N ILE A 276 -27.80 7.70 -3.13
CA ILE A 276 -26.41 7.24 -3.19
C ILE A 276 -25.96 6.94 -1.76
N VAL A 277 -25.37 5.76 -1.56
CA VAL A 277 -24.75 5.37 -0.30
C VAL A 277 -23.24 5.28 -0.51
N LEU A 278 -22.49 6.07 0.26
CA LEU A 278 -21.05 5.84 0.41
C LEU A 278 -20.86 4.62 1.30
N LYS A 279 -20.61 3.47 0.68
CA LYS A 279 -20.68 2.17 1.34
C LYS A 279 -19.41 1.86 2.13
N ASP A 280 -18.26 2.16 1.54
CA ASP A 280 -16.94 1.91 2.13
C ASP A 280 -15.86 2.71 1.39
N TYR A 281 -14.66 2.76 1.96
CA TYR A 281 -13.48 3.27 1.29
C TYR A 281 -12.22 2.52 1.73
N VAL A 282 -11.18 2.60 0.89
CA VAL A 282 -9.82 2.21 1.27
C VAL A 282 -8.91 3.39 1.04
N ARG A 283 -7.98 3.61 1.95
CA ARG A 283 -6.85 4.52 1.76
C ARG A 283 -5.59 3.84 2.26
N PHE A 284 -4.69 3.52 1.36
CA PHE A 284 -3.35 3.08 1.71
C PHE A 284 -2.35 4.19 1.44
N GLN A 285 -1.60 4.56 2.48
CA GLN A 285 -0.40 5.37 2.38
C GLN A 285 0.80 4.43 2.46
N LEU A 286 1.72 4.54 1.49
CA LEU A 286 2.95 3.75 1.46
C LEU A 286 3.73 3.93 2.77
N GLY A 287 4.13 2.79 3.37
CA GLY A 287 4.96 2.75 4.57
C GLY A 287 4.26 3.19 5.86
N GLU A 288 2.94 3.43 5.83
CA GLU A 288 2.17 3.85 6.98
C GLU A 288 2.31 2.86 8.14
N GLY A 289 2.73 3.34 9.32
CA GLY A 289 2.96 2.51 10.51
C GLY A 289 4.27 1.71 10.50
N ILE A 290 5.14 1.91 9.51
CA ILE A 290 6.51 1.36 9.51
C ILE A 290 7.47 2.44 10.00
N GLU A 291 8.18 2.16 11.09
CA GLU A 291 9.23 3.03 11.59
C GLU A 291 10.44 2.95 10.65
N LYS A 292 10.88 4.12 10.14
CA LYS A 292 12.07 4.21 9.29
C LYS A 292 13.27 4.49 10.17
N GLU A 293 14.28 3.64 10.11
CA GLU A 293 15.58 3.97 10.69
C GLU A 293 16.15 5.20 9.98
N VAL A 294 16.40 6.26 10.74
CA VAL A 294 17.09 7.45 10.24
C VAL A 294 18.57 7.24 10.49
N SER A 295 19.33 6.95 9.44
CA SER A 295 20.79 6.88 9.54
C SER A 295 21.43 8.25 9.31
N ASP A 296 22.45 8.58 10.13
CA ASP A 296 23.31 9.74 9.92
C ASP A 296 24.46 9.32 8.99
N PHE A 297 24.33 9.68 7.71
CA PHE A 297 25.33 9.39 6.69
C PHE A 297 26.72 9.92 7.06
N ALA A 298 26.82 11.07 7.72
CA ALA A 298 28.11 11.60 8.15
C ALA A 298 28.72 10.77 9.27
N ALA A 299 27.89 10.26 10.20
CA ALA A 299 28.34 9.35 11.24
C ALA A 299 28.76 7.97 10.67
N GLU A 300 28.03 7.41 9.71
CA GLU A 300 28.38 6.16 9.04
C GLU A 300 29.71 6.28 8.27
N VAL A 301 29.90 7.39 7.55
CA VAL A 301 31.15 7.69 6.86
C VAL A 301 32.30 7.83 7.86
N ALA A 302 32.10 8.54 8.97
CA ALA A 302 33.13 8.70 10.00
C ALA A 302 33.51 7.35 10.65
N ALA A 303 32.53 6.51 10.95
CA ALA A 303 32.73 5.18 11.53
C ALA A 303 33.48 4.24 10.58
N THR A 304 33.16 4.28 9.28
CA THR A 304 33.80 3.42 8.27
C THR A 304 35.19 3.92 7.88
N ALA A 305 35.42 5.24 7.89
CA ALA A 305 36.71 5.86 7.59
C ALA A 305 37.70 5.82 8.77
N GLY A 306 37.28 5.34 9.96
CA GLY A 306 38.12 5.28 11.16
C GLY A 306 38.45 6.66 11.76
N VAL A 307 37.69 7.71 11.42
CA VAL A 307 37.91 9.06 11.95
C VAL A 307 37.07 9.21 13.21
N ASN A 308 37.65 8.86 14.35
CA ASN A 308 37.06 9.23 15.65
C ASN A 308 37.01 10.75 15.74
N LYS A 309 35.82 11.30 16.04
CA LYS A 309 35.66 12.72 16.40
C LYS A 309 36.52 12.99 17.64
N GLY A 310 37.63 13.71 17.43
CA GLY A 310 38.36 14.40 18.49
C GLY A 310 37.61 15.65 18.94
#